data_AF-A0A7K9YG17-F1
#
_entry.id   AF-A0A7K9YG17-F1
#
_cell.length_a   1.000
_cell.length_b   1.000
_cell.length_c   1.000
_cell.angle_alpha   90.00
_cell.angle_beta   90.00
_cell.angle_gamma   90.00
#
_symmetry.space_group_name_H-M   'P 1'
#
loop_
_entity.id
_entity.type
_entity.pdbx_description
1 polymer ?
#
loop_
_entity_poly.entity_id
_entity_poly.type
_entity_poly.pdbx_seq_one_letter_code
_entity_poly.pdbx_strand_id
1 'polypeptide(L)'
;RAALDRAAVLLRIKRDVNRLDNVWGVGGGQRPVKHLVKEMNLLLREYLLSGDVWEAERCLRALEVPHFHHELVYEAVVMVLEGSGDAPVVTMVTLLQVLWETGLVTLDQMNRGFQRVYAALADLSLDAPLAHVRLERLLELCCQRGVVTRALRDACPAR
;
A
#
# COMPACT_ATOMS: atom_id res chain seq x y z
N ARG A 1 20.05 -34.18 -3.74
CA ARG A 1 18.75 -34.76 -3.32
C ARG A 1 17.73 -33.69 -2.97
N ALA A 2 18.10 -32.64 -2.21
CA ALA A 2 17.23 -31.51 -1.87
C ALA A 2 16.35 -30.91 -2.99
N ALA A 3 16.87 -30.77 -4.22
CA ALA A 3 16.07 -30.29 -5.35
C ALA A 3 14.95 -31.26 -5.77
N LEU A 4 15.23 -32.57 -5.75
CA LEU A 4 14.23 -33.61 -6.04
C LEU A 4 13.19 -33.68 -4.91
N ASP A 5 13.61 -33.51 -3.66
CA ASP A 5 12.71 -33.50 -2.50
C ASP A 5 11.75 -32.30 -2.57
N ARG A 6 12.26 -31.11 -2.93
CA ARG A 6 11.44 -29.91 -3.15
C ARG A 6 10.45 -30.09 -4.30
N ALA A 7 10.89 -30.67 -5.42
CA ALA A 7 10.01 -30.95 -6.55
C ALA A 7 8.91 -31.96 -6.18
N ALA A 8 9.24 -33.00 -5.42
CA ALA A 8 8.28 -34.00 -4.95
C ALA A 8 7.22 -33.38 -4.02
N VAL A 9 7.61 -32.46 -3.14
CA VAL A 9 6.65 -31.72 -2.29
C VAL A 9 5.73 -30.84 -3.14
N LEU A 10 6.27 -30.06 -4.08
CA LEU A 10 5.48 -29.18 -4.95
C LEU A 10 4.46 -29.95 -5.80
N LEU A 11 4.84 -31.12 -6.32
CA LEU A 11 3.96 -31.98 -7.10
C LEU A 11 2.86 -32.68 -6.27
N ARG A 12 3.05 -32.81 -4.95
CA ARG A 12 2.09 -33.44 -4.03
C ARG A 12 1.02 -32.49 -3.50
N ILE A 13 1.24 -31.17 -3.58
CA ILE A 13 0.25 -30.17 -3.17
C ILE A 13 -0.96 -30.27 -4.10
N LYS A 14 -2.18 -30.36 -3.53
CA LYS A 14 -3.43 -30.47 -4.31
C LYS A 14 -3.53 -29.32 -5.32
N ARG A 15 -3.96 -29.64 -6.55
CA ARG A 15 -4.11 -28.70 -7.68
C ARG A 15 -4.94 -27.45 -7.35
N ASP A 16 -5.85 -27.53 -6.38
CA ASP A 16 -6.68 -26.39 -5.93
C ASP A 16 -5.92 -25.37 -5.06
N VAL A 17 -4.78 -25.75 -4.46
CA VAL A 17 -4.04 -24.92 -3.48
C VAL A 17 -2.92 -24.12 -4.15
N ASN A 18 -2.34 -24.62 -5.25
CA ASN A 18 -1.34 -23.90 -6.04
C ASN A 18 -1.71 -23.96 -7.53
N ARG A 19 -2.06 -22.80 -8.10
CA ARG A 19 -2.05 -22.65 -9.56
C ARG A 19 -0.60 -22.76 -10.01
N LEU A 20 -0.30 -23.68 -10.94
CA LEU A 20 1.03 -23.85 -11.53
C LEU A 20 1.64 -22.52 -12.02
N ASP A 21 0.76 -21.59 -12.37
CA ASP A 21 0.98 -20.18 -12.71
C ASP A 21 1.82 -19.41 -11.66
N ASN A 22 1.95 -19.91 -10.43
CA ASN A 22 2.65 -19.23 -9.31
C ASN A 22 4.05 -19.81 -9.03
N VAL A 23 4.46 -20.89 -9.72
CA VAL A 23 5.76 -21.55 -9.50
C VAL A 23 6.94 -20.64 -9.82
N TRP A 24 6.74 -19.70 -10.75
CA TRP A 24 7.75 -18.74 -11.20
C TRP A 24 7.71 -17.40 -10.45
N GLY A 25 6.96 -17.33 -9.33
CA GLY A 25 6.73 -16.10 -8.56
C GLY A 25 5.34 -15.53 -8.79
N VAL A 26 4.77 -14.85 -7.78
CA VAL A 26 3.43 -14.23 -7.84
C VAL A 26 3.45 -12.74 -8.21
N GLY A 27 4.64 -12.16 -8.34
CA GLY A 27 4.86 -10.76 -8.72
C GLY A 27 4.92 -10.52 -10.23
N GLY A 28 5.24 -9.28 -10.57
CA GLY A 28 5.55 -8.81 -11.92
C GLY A 28 4.37 -8.12 -12.62
N GLY A 29 4.69 -7.19 -13.52
CA GLY A 29 3.70 -6.39 -14.26
C GLY A 29 2.80 -7.17 -15.24
N GLN A 30 3.04 -8.47 -15.43
CA GLN A 30 2.17 -9.36 -16.21
C GLN A 30 0.95 -9.83 -15.40
N ARG A 31 0.94 -9.61 -14.08
CA ARG A 31 -0.21 -9.95 -13.23
C ARG A 31 -1.37 -8.98 -13.50
N PRO A 32 -2.62 -9.47 -13.47
CA PRO A 32 -3.77 -8.58 -13.61
C PRO A 32 -3.75 -7.46 -12.57
N VAL A 33 -4.07 -6.23 -12.94
CA VAL A 33 -4.09 -5.08 -12.02
C VAL A 33 -4.97 -5.37 -10.80
N LYS A 34 -6.14 -5.99 -10.99
CA LYS A 34 -7.03 -6.41 -9.89
C LYS A 34 -6.34 -7.33 -8.86
N HIS A 35 -5.43 -8.19 -9.30
CA HIS A 35 -4.65 -9.04 -8.41
C HIS A 35 -3.64 -8.19 -7.62
N LEU A 36 -2.90 -7.31 -8.27
CA LEU A 36 -1.92 -6.43 -7.61
C LEU A 36 -2.58 -5.53 -6.55
N VAL A 37 -3.72 -4.92 -6.88
CA VAL A 37 -4.52 -4.11 -5.93
C VAL A 37 -4.97 -4.94 -4.73
N LYS A 38 -5.40 -6.18 -4.97
CA LYS A 38 -5.78 -7.10 -3.89
C LYS A 38 -4.60 -7.42 -2.97
N GLU A 39 -3.43 -7.72 -3.51
CA GLU A 39 -2.24 -8.03 -2.71
C GLU A 39 -1.76 -6.79 -1.92
N MET A 40 -1.82 -5.60 -2.52
CA MET A 40 -1.53 -4.34 -1.80
C MET A 40 -2.50 -4.11 -0.65
N ASN A 41 -3.80 -4.36 -0.87
CA ASN A 41 -4.82 -4.27 0.17
C ASN A 41 -4.58 -5.27 1.31
N LEU A 42 -4.21 -6.51 0.99
CA LEU A 42 -3.90 -7.54 1.99
C LEU A 42 -2.69 -7.13 2.83
N LEU A 43 -1.61 -6.68 2.18
CA LEU A 43 -0.41 -6.15 2.82
C LEU A 43 -0.73 -5.03 3.80
N LEU A 44 -1.51 -4.02 3.38
CA LEU A 44 -1.85 -2.88 4.23
C LEU A 44 -2.70 -3.28 5.45
N ARG A 45 -3.65 -4.19 5.26
CA ARG A 45 -4.48 -4.72 6.35
C ARG A 45 -3.67 -5.54 7.33
N GLU A 46 -2.79 -6.41 6.84
CA GLU A 46 -1.89 -7.19 7.68
C GLU A 46 -0.95 -6.28 8.48
N TYR A 47 -0.42 -5.24 7.85
CA TYR A 47 0.41 -4.25 8.53
C TYR A 47 -0.35 -3.53 9.65
N LEU A 48 -1.60 -3.09 9.41
CA LEU A 48 -2.40 -2.43 10.44
C LEU A 48 -2.66 -3.32 11.67
N LEU A 49 -2.72 -4.65 11.48
CA LEU A 49 -2.93 -5.61 12.56
C LEU A 49 -1.63 -6.00 13.27
N SER A 50 -0.54 -6.17 12.52
CA SER A 50 0.74 -6.69 13.03
C SER A 50 1.70 -5.60 13.48
N GLY A 51 1.67 -4.44 12.84
CA GLY A 51 2.71 -3.41 12.95
C GLY A 51 4.05 -3.80 12.32
N ASP A 52 4.15 -4.93 11.63
CA ASP A 52 5.42 -5.43 11.08
C ASP A 52 5.78 -4.73 9.77
N VAL A 53 6.65 -3.73 9.88
CA VAL A 53 7.13 -2.95 8.73
C VAL A 53 8.00 -3.81 7.81
N TRP A 54 8.80 -4.74 8.35
CA TRP A 54 9.68 -5.59 7.55
C TRP A 54 8.87 -6.52 6.65
N GLU A 55 7.80 -7.09 7.18
CA GLU A 55 6.86 -7.90 6.41
C GLU A 55 6.20 -7.08 5.30
N ALA A 56 5.71 -5.88 5.62
CA ALA A 56 5.09 -4.99 4.64
C ALA A 56 6.06 -4.64 3.50
N GLU A 57 7.31 -4.28 3.79
CA GLU A 57 8.30 -4.00 2.75
C GLU A 57 8.61 -5.24 1.90
N ARG A 58 8.73 -6.41 2.53
CA ARG A 58 9.01 -7.67 1.84
C ARG A 58 7.88 -8.00 0.86
N CYS A 59 6.63 -7.89 1.30
CA CYS A 59 5.46 -8.11 0.47
C CYS A 59 5.41 -7.13 -0.71
N LEU A 60 5.68 -5.84 -0.48
CA LEU A 60 5.70 -4.85 -1.55
C LEU A 60 6.80 -5.15 -2.59
N ARG A 61 8.01 -5.50 -2.15
CA ARG A 61 9.12 -5.89 -3.05
C ARG A 61 8.75 -7.12 -3.88
N ALA A 62 8.09 -8.10 -3.28
CA ALA A 62 7.68 -9.33 -3.96
C ALA A 62 6.63 -9.11 -5.07
N LEU A 63 5.94 -7.96 -5.10
CA LEU A 63 5.03 -7.62 -6.18
C LEU A 63 5.77 -7.21 -7.46
N GLU A 64 7.03 -6.74 -7.38
CA GLU A 64 7.89 -6.40 -8.53
C GLU A 64 7.24 -5.39 -9.51
N VAL A 65 6.51 -4.39 -8.99
CA VAL A 65 5.80 -3.36 -9.77
C VAL A 65 6.10 -1.93 -9.29
N PRO A 66 7.36 -1.45 -9.35
CA PRO A 66 7.77 -0.17 -8.77
C PRO A 66 7.03 1.06 -9.34
N HIS A 67 6.57 0.98 -10.60
CA HIS A 67 5.81 2.06 -11.24
C HIS A 67 4.31 2.06 -10.90
N PHE A 68 3.86 1.09 -10.08
CA PHE A 68 2.50 0.97 -9.59
C PHE A 68 2.41 1.20 -8.07
N HIS A 69 3.50 1.64 -7.42
CA HIS A 69 3.52 1.93 -5.97
C HIS A 69 2.61 3.10 -5.58
N HIS A 70 2.25 3.98 -6.52
CA HIS A 70 1.23 5.01 -6.31
C HIS A 70 -0.16 4.42 -5.98
N GLU A 71 -0.40 3.15 -6.33
CA GLU A 71 -1.60 2.41 -5.91
C GLU A 71 -1.56 2.10 -4.42
N LEU A 72 -0.44 1.57 -3.92
CA LEU A 72 -0.26 1.31 -2.49
C LEU A 72 -0.49 2.58 -1.67
N VAL A 73 0.06 3.71 -2.11
CA VAL A 73 -0.11 5.01 -1.41
C VAL A 73 -1.57 5.45 -1.43
N TYR A 74 -2.25 5.32 -2.57
CA TYR A 74 -3.68 5.63 -2.69
C TYR A 74 -4.52 4.77 -1.74
N GLU A 75 -4.38 3.44 -1.80
CA GLU A 75 -5.11 2.49 -0.96
C GLU A 75 -4.81 2.69 0.54
N ALA A 76 -3.55 2.97 0.89
CA ALA A 76 -3.13 3.27 2.25
C ALA A 76 -3.86 4.49 2.83
N VAL A 77 -3.93 5.58 2.06
CA VAL A 77 -4.62 6.80 2.48
C VAL A 77 -6.12 6.57 2.55
N VAL A 78 -6.74 5.97 1.52
CA VAL A 78 -8.18 5.66 1.50
C VAL A 78 -8.58 4.83 2.72
N MET A 79 -7.81 3.79 3.05
CA MET A 79 -8.04 2.95 4.22
C MET A 79 -8.04 3.74 5.55
N VAL A 80 -7.23 4.80 5.64
CA VAL A 80 -7.22 5.71 6.80
C VAL A 80 -8.44 6.63 6.82
N LEU A 81 -8.88 7.11 5.65
CA LEU A 81 -10.03 8.01 5.52
C LEU A 81 -11.35 7.31 5.88
N GLU A 82 -11.51 6.05 5.46
CA GLU A 82 -12.67 5.21 5.76
C GLU A 82 -12.64 4.62 7.18
N GLY A 83 -11.46 4.59 7.80
CA GLY A 83 -11.25 4.00 9.12
C GLY A 83 -11.87 4.80 10.27
N SER A 84 -11.79 4.26 11.48
CA SER A 84 -12.22 4.91 12.72
C SER A 84 -11.05 5.13 13.68
N GLY A 85 -11.04 6.27 14.38
CA GLY A 85 -10.02 6.62 15.37
C GLY A 85 -8.67 7.06 14.79
N ASP A 86 -7.77 7.51 15.65
CA ASP A 86 -6.49 8.13 15.25
C ASP A 86 -5.34 7.13 15.10
N ALA A 87 -5.44 5.94 15.72
CA ALA A 87 -4.37 4.94 15.67
C ALA A 87 -4.02 4.51 14.23
N PRO A 88 -4.97 4.22 13.32
CA PRO A 88 -4.64 3.89 11.93
C PRO A 88 -3.90 5.01 11.18
N VAL A 89 -4.18 6.28 11.50
CA VAL A 89 -3.48 7.43 10.90
C VAL A 89 -1.99 7.36 11.24
N VAL A 90 -1.65 7.24 12.52
CA VAL A 90 -0.26 7.21 13.00
C VAL A 90 0.48 6.00 12.47
N THR A 91 -0.17 4.83 12.48
CA THR A 91 0.41 3.58 11.96
C THR A 91 0.69 3.70 10.47
N MET A 92 -0.26 4.19 9.67
CA MET A 92 -0.08 4.31 8.22
C MET A 92 0.99 5.34 7.84
N VAL A 93 1.03 6.48 8.53
CA VAL A 93 2.10 7.48 8.34
C VAL A 93 3.47 6.88 8.65
N THR A 94 3.56 6.01 9.65
CA THR A 94 4.81 5.31 10.00
C THR A 94 5.27 4.39 8.86
N LEU A 95 4.36 3.62 8.26
CA LEU A 95 4.69 2.81 7.08
C LEU A 95 5.15 3.66 5.91
N LEU A 96 4.38 4.69 5.53
CA LEU A 96 4.72 5.56 4.40
C LEU A 96 6.07 6.26 4.61
N GLN A 97 6.40 6.63 5.85
CA GLN A 97 7.70 7.17 6.21
C GLN A 97 8.81 6.16 5.95
N VAL A 98 8.70 4.93 6.45
CA VAL A 98 9.75 3.92 6.24
C VAL A 98 9.90 3.62 4.75
N LEU A 99 8.80 3.44 4.03
CA LEU A 99 8.83 3.17 2.58
C LEU A 99 9.51 4.29 1.77
N TRP A 100 9.37 5.54 2.22
CA TRP A 100 10.07 6.68 1.65
C TRP A 100 11.56 6.69 2.02
N GLU A 101 11.89 6.53 3.30
CA GLU A 101 13.27 6.57 3.81
C GLU A 101 14.13 5.44 3.25
N THR A 102 13.56 4.25 3.01
CA THR A 102 14.26 3.14 2.35
C THR A 102 14.34 3.28 0.83
N GLY A 103 13.69 4.30 0.26
CA GLY A 103 13.63 4.54 -1.18
C GLY A 103 12.77 3.53 -1.95
N LEU A 104 12.04 2.66 -1.24
CA LEU A 104 11.18 1.63 -1.86
C LEU A 104 9.98 2.27 -2.58
N VAL A 105 9.42 3.35 -2.03
CA VAL A 105 8.45 4.21 -2.70
C VAL A 105 9.13 5.52 -3.07
N THR A 106 9.26 5.78 -4.37
CA THR A 106 9.90 7.00 -4.86
C THR A 106 9.02 8.23 -4.62
N LEU A 107 9.63 9.42 -4.65
CA LEU A 107 8.91 10.69 -4.49
C LEU A 107 7.79 10.86 -5.54
N ASP A 108 8.04 10.45 -6.79
CA ASP A 108 7.05 10.49 -7.87
C ASP A 108 5.84 9.59 -7.54
N GLN A 109 6.09 8.36 -7.07
CA GLN A 109 5.02 7.42 -6.71
C GLN A 109 4.23 7.88 -5.49
N MET A 110 4.92 8.43 -4.47
CA MET A 110 4.29 9.02 -3.29
C MET A 110 3.37 10.19 -3.70
N ASN A 111 3.89 11.15 -4.46
CA ASN A 111 3.13 12.32 -4.90
C ASN A 111 1.91 11.92 -5.75
N ARG A 112 2.08 11.00 -6.71
CA ARG A 112 0.97 10.51 -7.55
C ARG A 112 -0.12 9.85 -6.72
N GLY A 113 0.24 9.08 -5.69
CA GLY A 113 -0.72 8.45 -4.78
C GLY A 113 -1.59 9.49 -4.07
N PHE A 114 -0.99 10.50 -3.46
CA PHE A 114 -1.71 11.59 -2.81
C PHE A 114 -2.55 12.42 -3.79
N GLN A 115 -2.02 12.75 -4.97
CA GLN A 115 -2.76 13.49 -5.99
C GLN A 115 -4.02 12.74 -6.46
N ARG A 116 -3.96 11.41 -6.55
CA ARG A 116 -5.15 10.59 -6.84
C ARG A 116 -6.18 10.65 -5.73
N VAL A 117 -5.76 10.65 -4.47
CA VAL A 117 -6.67 10.85 -3.33
C VAL A 117 -7.34 12.21 -3.43
N TYR A 118 -6.59 13.26 -3.75
CA TYR A 118 -7.14 14.62 -3.89
C TYR A 118 -8.21 14.68 -4.99
N ALA A 119 -7.96 14.02 -6.13
CA ALA A 119 -8.92 13.95 -7.23
C ALA A 119 -10.20 13.18 -6.86
N ALA A 120 -10.09 12.14 -6.00
CA ALA A 120 -11.21 11.32 -5.56
C ALA A 120 -11.87 11.83 -4.26
N LEU A 121 -11.34 12.87 -3.61
CA LEU A 121 -11.73 13.26 -2.25
C LEU A 121 -13.20 13.64 -2.12
N ALA A 122 -13.77 14.28 -3.14
CA ALA A 122 -15.18 14.64 -3.18
C ALA A 122 -16.08 13.40 -3.14
N ASP A 123 -15.76 12.38 -3.95
CA ASP A 123 -16.50 11.12 -4.00
C ASP A 123 -16.30 10.31 -2.70
N LEU A 124 -15.05 10.21 -2.21
CA LEU A 124 -14.74 9.53 -0.94
C LEU A 124 -15.49 10.15 0.25
N SER A 125 -15.77 11.46 0.20
CA SER A 125 -16.51 12.15 1.25
C SER A 125 -17.99 11.81 1.28
N LEU A 126 -18.55 11.24 0.20
CA LEU A 126 -19.91 10.72 0.18
C LEU A 126 -20.06 9.50 1.09
N ASP A 127 -19.03 8.64 1.11
CA ASP A 127 -18.99 7.43 1.92
C ASP A 127 -18.47 7.71 3.34
N ALA A 128 -17.50 8.62 3.48
CA ALA A 128 -16.89 8.99 4.75
C ALA A 128 -16.95 10.51 4.99
N PRO A 129 -17.94 11.03 5.76
CA PRO A 129 -18.15 12.48 5.91
C PRO A 129 -16.99 13.21 6.62
N LEU A 130 -16.11 12.47 7.29
CA LEU A 130 -14.91 12.98 7.96
C LEU A 130 -13.64 12.87 7.10
N ALA A 131 -13.74 12.45 5.83
CA ALA A 131 -12.58 12.21 4.96
C ALA A 131 -11.64 13.43 4.87
N HIS A 132 -12.18 14.64 4.67
CA HIS A 132 -11.37 15.86 4.61
C HIS A 132 -10.55 16.09 5.90
N VAL A 133 -11.21 16.03 7.07
CA VAL A 133 -10.56 16.25 8.37
C VAL A 133 -9.48 15.21 8.64
N ARG A 134 -9.74 13.95 8.27
CA ARG A 134 -8.76 12.86 8.44
C ARG A 134 -7.59 13.01 7.48
N LEU A 135 -7.84 13.44 6.25
CA LEU A 135 -6.80 13.70 5.26
C LEU A 135 -5.89 14.85 5.71
N GLU A 136 -6.47 15.96 6.17
CA GLU A 136 -5.70 17.08 6.73
C GLU A 136 -4.80 16.61 7.88
N ARG A 137 -5.36 15.84 8.81
CA ARG A 137 -4.60 15.28 9.93
C ARG A 137 -3.46 14.35 9.50
N LEU A 138 -3.72 13.49 8.53
CA LEU A 138 -2.71 12.60 7.95
C LEU A 138 -1.59 13.41 7.28
N LEU A 139 -1.94 14.43 6.48
CA LEU A 139 -0.98 15.29 5.80
C LEU A 139 -0.13 16.12 6.76
N GLU A 140 -0.71 16.63 7.85
CA GLU A 140 0.04 17.28 8.92
C GLU A 140 1.13 16.37 9.49
N LEU A 141 0.75 15.13 9.84
CA LEU A 141 1.68 14.12 10.35
C LEU A 141 2.74 13.74 9.31
N CYS A 142 2.35 13.51 8.06
CA CYS A 142 3.27 13.23 6.97
C CYS A 142 4.27 14.38 6.75
N CYS A 143 3.83 15.64 6.83
CA CYS A 143 4.72 16.81 6.74
C CYS A 143 5.68 16.90 7.92
N GLN A 144 5.20 16.67 9.15
CA GLN A 144 6.03 16.67 10.35
C GLN A 144 7.13 15.60 10.29
N ARG A 145 6.82 14.45 9.67
CA ARG A 145 7.77 13.34 9.48
C ARG A 145 8.55 13.37 8.17
N GLY A 146 8.42 14.44 7.37
CA GLY A 146 9.17 14.60 6.12
C GLY A 146 8.78 13.62 4.99
N VAL A 147 7.63 12.97 5.10
CA VAL A 147 7.11 12.03 4.08
C VAL A 147 6.59 12.77 2.85
N VAL A 148 5.96 13.93 3.07
CA VAL A 148 5.39 14.76 2.00
C VAL A 148 5.92 16.19 2.07
N THR A 149 6.06 16.81 0.91
CA THR A 149 6.50 18.21 0.81
C THR A 149 5.40 19.15 1.26
N ARG A 150 5.79 20.36 1.72
CA ARG A 150 4.82 21.42 2.05
C ARG A 150 3.93 21.77 0.85
N ALA A 151 4.52 21.82 -0.35
CA ALA A 151 3.78 22.06 -1.58
C ALA A 151 2.68 21.01 -1.83
N LEU A 152 2.95 19.73 -1.56
CA LEU A 152 1.94 18.68 -1.71
C LEU A 152 0.81 18.82 -0.67
N ARG A 153 1.13 19.20 0.56
CA ARG A 153 0.12 19.47 1.61
C ARG A 153 -0.75 20.67 1.23
N ASP A 154 -0.14 21.76 0.79
CA ASP A 154 -0.84 23.00 0.48
C ASP A 154 -1.71 22.87 -0.80
N ALA A 155 -1.46 21.85 -1.62
CA ALA A 155 -2.30 21.48 -2.77
C ALA A 155 -3.54 20.64 -2.39
N CYS A 156 -3.73 20.29 -1.12
CA CYS A 156 -4.91 19.55 -0.66
C CYS A 156 -6.18 20.38 -0.93
N PRO A 157 -7.23 19.81 -1.56
CA PRO A 157 -8.49 20.50 -1.77
C PRO A 157 -9.11 20.94 -0.45
N ALA A 158 -9.55 22.20 -0.39
CA ALA A 158 -10.37 22.68 0.72
C ALA A 158 -11.78 22.05 0.64
N ARG A 159 -12.40 21.87 1.81
CA ARG A 159 -13.78 21.41 1.95
C ARG A 159 -14.80 22.40 1.38
#